data_AF-A0AA96WDX5-F1
#
_entry.id   AF-A0AA96WDX5-F1
#
_cell.length_a   1.000
_cell.length_b   1.000
_cell.length_c   1.000
_cell.angle_alpha   90.00
_cell.angle_beta   90.00
_cell.angle_gamma   90.00
#
_symmetry.space_group_name_H-M   'P 1'
#
loop_
_entity.id
_entity.type
_entity.pdbx_description
1 polymer ?
#
loop_
_entity_poly.entity_id
_entity_poly.type
_entity_poly.pdbx_seq_one_letter_code
_entity_poly.pdbx_strand_id
1 'polypeptide(L)'
;MRRRTPLAWANLTYERRRLLTAIAGVSFAVLLMFMFRGFENALYDSQVQLLKLLNGDVVVISKLKLNMFVPEQFARRRLYQAQAYDGVEQAYPLYTTTAYWKNPETKRIRPLRVMAFNPQDPVLPLPGVVAHQEQLHLPWTALIDDRSRPEVGPTEAGIVTELAEQQVRLVGTFSLGTDFASGNGNIVMSDQNFLRYFGALGPDEDRRTLNTVDVGLLKLVTGANVEAVAQALRNQLPKDVKVLTKAEFVQQERDYWRNNTSIGFVFSLLATMSFIVGIILVYQILYTDVAEHWAEYATLKAMGYSNWYLLGIVLQEAIILAVIGFIPGFLISWALYELTMNATGLLMQMTITRMINLFIATTIMCLISGTIAVRKVQATDPAEVFGS
;
A
#
# COMPACT_ATOMS: atom_id res chain seq x y z
N MET A 1 27.14 -37.31 -0.16
CA MET A 1 27.38 -36.01 0.52
C MET A 1 28.52 -36.18 1.52
N ARG A 2 29.77 -35.79 1.15
CA ARG A 2 30.91 -35.80 2.09
C ARG A 2 30.70 -34.67 3.11
N ARG A 3 30.71 -34.98 4.41
CA ARG A 3 30.77 -34.00 5.51
C ARG A 3 32.05 -33.17 5.34
N ARG A 4 31.95 -32.05 4.63
CA ARG A 4 32.97 -31.00 4.65
C ARG A 4 32.78 -30.23 5.95
N THR A 5 33.88 -29.93 6.65
CA THR A 5 33.86 -29.04 7.81
C THR A 5 33.14 -27.73 7.43
N PRO A 6 32.20 -27.23 8.25
CA PRO A 6 31.43 -26.04 7.94
C PRO A 6 32.29 -24.78 8.16
N LEU A 7 33.29 -24.59 7.28
CA LEU A 7 34.28 -23.52 7.37
C LEU A 7 33.62 -22.14 7.42
N ALA A 8 32.61 -21.88 6.58
CA ALA A 8 31.86 -20.63 6.59
C ALA A 8 31.21 -20.30 7.96
N TRP A 9 30.64 -21.31 8.63
CA TRP A 9 30.06 -21.10 9.96
C TRP A 9 31.16 -20.88 11.02
N ALA A 10 32.25 -21.64 10.93
CA ALA A 10 33.37 -21.53 11.86
C ALA A 10 34.06 -20.16 11.75
N ASN A 11 34.34 -19.68 10.53
CA ASN A 11 34.91 -18.36 10.26
C ASN A 11 34.04 -17.25 10.87
N LEU A 12 32.74 -17.26 10.57
CA LEU A 12 31.81 -16.26 11.08
C LEU A 12 31.70 -16.29 12.62
N THR A 13 31.71 -17.46 13.25
CA THR A 13 31.48 -17.57 14.71
C THR A 13 32.74 -17.44 15.56
N TYR A 14 33.92 -17.50 14.95
CA TYR A 14 35.20 -17.32 15.62
C TYR A 14 35.29 -15.92 16.25
N GLU A 15 34.91 -14.88 15.50
CA GLU A 15 34.86 -13.50 16.00
C GLU A 15 33.44 -13.01 16.28
N ARG A 16 32.92 -13.36 17.46
CA ARG A 16 31.53 -13.02 17.86
C ARG A 16 31.19 -11.53 17.76
N ARG A 17 32.13 -10.63 18.04
CA ARG A 17 31.90 -9.17 17.94
C ARG A 17 31.64 -8.74 16.51
N ARG A 18 32.40 -9.29 15.56
CA ARG A 18 32.24 -9.00 14.14
C ARG A 18 30.99 -9.64 13.57
N LEU A 19 30.67 -10.86 13.99
CA LEU A 19 29.41 -11.48 13.61
C LEU A 19 28.22 -10.61 14.04
N LEU A 20 28.26 -10.04 15.25
CA LEU A 20 27.23 -9.12 15.71
C LEU A 20 27.18 -7.83 14.88
N THR A 21 28.30 -7.22 14.51
CA THR A 21 28.29 -6.04 13.64
C THR A 21 27.81 -6.37 12.23
N ALA A 22 28.15 -7.55 11.71
CA ALA A 22 27.68 -8.06 10.43
C ALA A 22 26.16 -8.26 10.41
N ILE A 23 25.65 -8.96 11.41
CA ILE A 23 24.21 -9.16 11.62
C ILE A 23 23.54 -7.79 11.75
N ALA A 24 24.04 -6.88 12.58
CA ALA A 24 23.45 -5.55 12.76
C ALA A 24 23.41 -4.75 11.45
N GLY A 25 24.46 -4.78 10.64
CA GLY A 25 24.51 -4.11 9.33
C GLY A 25 23.49 -4.67 8.35
N VAL A 26 23.40 -6.00 8.22
CA VAL A 26 22.39 -6.66 7.37
C VAL A 26 20.98 -6.36 7.89
N SER A 27 20.77 -6.46 9.21
CA SER A 27 19.48 -6.20 9.86
C SER A 27 19.00 -4.78 9.60
N PHE A 28 19.92 -3.81 9.68
CA PHE A 28 19.61 -2.41 9.42
C PHE A 28 19.25 -2.16 7.96
N ALA A 29 19.99 -2.76 7.01
CA ALA A 29 19.66 -2.68 5.59
C ALA A 29 18.29 -3.31 5.29
N VAL A 30 18.01 -4.49 5.85
CA VAL A 30 16.71 -5.17 5.76
C VAL A 30 15.61 -4.29 6.32
N LEU A 31 15.82 -3.68 7.50
CA LEU A 31 14.87 -2.78 8.13
C LEU A 31 14.54 -1.59 7.23
N LEU A 32 15.55 -0.94 6.65
CA LEU A 32 15.32 0.21 5.75
C LEU A 32 14.55 -0.19 4.50
N MET A 33 14.87 -1.34 3.89
CA MET A 33 14.12 -1.85 2.73
C MET A 33 12.66 -2.13 3.10
N PHE A 34 12.41 -2.77 4.25
CA PHE A 34 11.06 -2.97 4.76
C PHE A 34 10.36 -1.64 5.00
N MET A 35 10.99 -0.66 5.66
CA MET A 35 10.31 0.61 5.95
C MET A 35 9.93 1.35 4.65
N PHE A 36 10.85 1.49 3.70
CA PHE A 36 10.56 2.20 2.44
C PHE A 36 9.53 1.48 1.58
N ARG A 37 9.65 0.16 1.40
CA ARG A 37 8.63 -0.62 0.68
C ARG A 37 7.32 -0.70 1.44
N GLY A 38 7.35 -0.68 2.76
CA GLY A 38 6.17 -0.68 3.62
C GLY A 38 5.32 0.55 3.41
N PHE A 39 5.94 1.74 3.51
CA PHE A 39 5.27 3.01 3.26
C PHE A 39 4.71 3.11 1.83
N GLU A 40 5.51 2.70 0.84
CA GLU A 40 5.06 2.63 -0.55
C GLU A 40 3.81 1.76 -0.71
N ASN A 41 3.84 0.57 -0.11
CA ASN A 41 2.73 -0.37 -0.17
C ASN A 41 1.49 0.12 0.59
N ALA A 42 1.65 0.73 1.76
CA ALA A 42 0.55 1.27 2.53
C ALA A 42 -0.14 2.43 1.81
N LEU A 43 0.63 3.26 1.10
CA LEU A 43 0.08 4.24 0.19
C LEU A 43 -0.81 3.55 -0.85
N TYR A 44 -0.28 2.61 -1.64
CA TYR A 44 -1.07 2.00 -2.72
C TYR A 44 -2.27 1.18 -2.24
N ASP A 45 -2.13 0.45 -1.13
CA ASP A 45 -3.21 -0.38 -0.60
C ASP A 45 -4.32 0.45 0.03
N SER A 46 -3.99 1.57 0.69
CA SER A 46 -5.00 2.48 1.25
C SER A 46 -5.85 3.12 0.15
N GLN A 47 -5.27 3.50 -1.01
CA GLN A 47 -6.02 4.11 -2.11
C GLN A 47 -7.09 3.19 -2.71
N VAL A 48 -6.88 1.87 -2.63
CA VAL A 48 -7.82 0.89 -3.20
C VAL A 48 -8.72 0.22 -2.17
N GLN A 49 -8.59 0.58 -0.89
CA GLN A 49 -9.36 -0.06 0.17
C GLN A 49 -10.86 0.18 0.00
N LEU A 50 -11.26 1.43 -0.25
CA LEU A 50 -12.65 1.78 -0.55
C LEU A 50 -13.16 0.97 -1.76
N LEU A 51 -12.41 0.99 -2.87
CA LEU A 51 -12.77 0.28 -4.11
C LEU A 51 -13.00 -1.22 -3.88
N LYS A 52 -12.19 -1.86 -3.02
CA LYS A 52 -12.35 -3.28 -2.66
C LYS A 52 -13.60 -3.56 -1.85
N LEU A 53 -14.09 -2.59 -1.08
CA LEU A 53 -15.27 -2.73 -0.21
C LEU A 53 -16.58 -2.37 -0.93
N LEU A 54 -16.53 -1.66 -2.06
CA LEU A 54 -17.71 -1.37 -2.87
C LEU A 54 -18.36 -2.65 -3.40
N ASN A 55 -19.69 -2.71 -3.34
CA ASN A 55 -20.48 -3.83 -3.82
C ASN A 55 -20.89 -3.64 -5.28
N GLY A 56 -19.97 -3.97 -6.18
CA GLY A 56 -20.23 -4.02 -7.63
C GLY A 56 -19.17 -4.89 -8.29
N ASP A 57 -19.56 -5.70 -9.25
CA ASP A 57 -18.65 -6.58 -9.98
C ASP A 57 -18.04 -5.84 -11.19
N VAL A 58 -18.81 -4.91 -11.77
CA VAL A 58 -18.40 -3.98 -12.83
C VAL A 58 -18.63 -2.54 -12.36
N VAL A 59 -17.73 -1.66 -12.75
CA VAL A 59 -17.69 -0.24 -12.40
C VAL A 59 -17.76 0.59 -13.66
N VAL A 60 -18.60 1.63 -13.65
CA VAL A 60 -18.73 2.63 -14.70
C VAL A 60 -18.26 3.97 -14.16
N ILE A 61 -17.31 4.60 -14.84
CA ILE A 61 -16.78 5.93 -14.48
C ILE A 61 -16.75 6.84 -15.70
N SER A 62 -16.63 8.16 -15.50
CA SER A 62 -16.32 9.07 -16.61
C SER A 62 -15.02 8.67 -17.28
N LYS A 63 -14.95 8.76 -18.61
CA LYS A 63 -13.70 8.52 -19.35
C LYS A 63 -12.56 9.46 -18.95
N LEU A 64 -12.90 10.64 -18.42
CA LEU A 64 -11.93 11.63 -17.93
C LEU A 64 -11.47 11.35 -16.49
N LYS A 65 -12.11 10.41 -15.77
CA LYS A 65 -11.77 10.06 -14.40
C LYS A 65 -10.53 9.14 -14.37
N LEU A 66 -9.36 9.75 -14.19
CA LEU A 66 -8.07 9.04 -14.17
C LEU A 66 -7.85 8.24 -12.88
N ASN A 67 -8.37 8.73 -11.75
CA ASN A 67 -8.38 8.07 -10.45
C ASN A 67 -9.70 8.35 -9.72
N MET A 68 -9.97 7.62 -8.64
CA MET A 68 -11.18 7.71 -7.82
C MET A 68 -11.52 9.14 -7.37
N PHE A 69 -10.52 10.00 -7.19
CA PHE A 69 -10.63 11.31 -6.54
C PHE A 69 -10.70 12.49 -7.52
N VAL A 70 -10.50 12.27 -8.82
CA VAL A 70 -10.79 13.31 -9.81
C VAL A 70 -12.30 13.55 -9.81
N PRO A 71 -12.80 14.78 -9.65
CA PRO A 71 -14.24 15.09 -9.55
C PRO A 71 -14.99 15.00 -10.88
N GLU A 72 -14.51 14.16 -11.81
CA GLU A 72 -15.15 13.89 -13.09
C GLU A 72 -16.36 12.97 -12.90
N GLN A 73 -17.49 13.43 -13.44
CA GLN A 73 -18.79 12.79 -13.33
C GLN A 73 -19.30 12.38 -14.73
N PHE A 74 -20.29 11.51 -14.77
CA PHE A 74 -20.98 11.12 -16.00
C PHE A 74 -22.50 11.11 -15.80
N ALA A 75 -23.27 11.18 -16.88
CA ALA A 75 -24.73 11.23 -16.78
C ALA A 75 -25.32 9.93 -16.18
N ARG A 76 -26.17 10.05 -15.14
CA ARG A 76 -26.82 8.92 -14.45
C ARG A 76 -27.58 7.99 -15.40
N ARG A 77 -28.07 8.52 -16.53
CA ARG A 77 -28.72 7.72 -17.59
C ARG A 77 -27.89 6.53 -18.07
N ARG A 78 -26.56 6.59 -17.99
CA ARG A 78 -25.67 5.48 -18.36
C ARG A 78 -25.87 4.27 -17.47
N LEU A 79 -26.23 4.46 -16.19
CA LEU A 79 -26.54 3.35 -15.28
C LEU A 79 -27.85 2.67 -15.64
N TYR A 80 -28.88 3.43 -16.01
CA TYR A 80 -30.13 2.83 -16.50
C TYR A 80 -29.93 2.08 -17.81
N GLN A 81 -29.08 2.60 -18.71
CA GLN A 81 -28.69 1.88 -19.93
C GLN A 81 -27.94 0.59 -19.63
N ALA A 82 -27.02 0.60 -18.65
CA ALA A 82 -26.29 -0.59 -18.24
C ALA A 82 -27.20 -1.62 -17.54
N GLN A 83 -28.14 -1.16 -16.71
CA GLN A 83 -29.09 -2.02 -16.00
C GLN A 83 -30.05 -2.75 -16.95
N ALA A 84 -30.33 -2.18 -18.12
CA ALA A 84 -31.14 -2.83 -19.14
C ALA A 84 -30.43 -3.98 -19.88
N TYR A 85 -29.15 -4.24 -19.59
CA TYR A 85 -28.36 -5.29 -20.24
C TYR A 85 -28.53 -6.64 -19.54
N ASP A 86 -28.67 -7.70 -20.34
CA ASP A 86 -28.78 -9.07 -19.83
C ASP A 86 -27.54 -9.47 -19.02
N GLY A 87 -27.75 -9.86 -17.76
CA GLY A 87 -26.69 -10.22 -16.82
C GLY A 87 -26.34 -9.14 -15.80
N VAL A 88 -26.88 -7.92 -15.92
CA VAL A 88 -26.82 -6.89 -14.87
C VAL A 88 -28.06 -7.02 -13.99
N GLU A 89 -27.87 -7.28 -12.70
CA GLU A 89 -28.95 -7.41 -11.72
C GLU A 89 -29.41 -6.04 -11.21
N GLN A 90 -28.46 -5.22 -10.76
CA GLN A 90 -28.71 -3.90 -10.19
C GLN A 90 -27.59 -2.92 -10.56
N ALA A 91 -27.94 -1.64 -10.63
CA ALA A 91 -27.01 -0.55 -10.91
C ALA A 91 -27.19 0.59 -9.90
N TYR A 92 -26.15 0.89 -9.13
CA TYR A 92 -26.20 1.88 -8.05
C TYR A 92 -25.30 3.07 -8.35
N PRO A 93 -25.76 4.30 -8.12
CA PRO A 93 -24.91 5.47 -8.14
C PRO A 93 -24.18 5.65 -6.79
N LEU A 94 -22.88 5.94 -6.86
CA LEU A 94 -22.09 6.44 -5.74
C LEU A 94 -21.68 7.88 -6.05
N TYR A 95 -22.02 8.77 -5.13
CA TYR A 95 -21.67 10.17 -5.15
C TYR A 95 -20.55 10.42 -4.15
N THR A 96 -19.53 11.18 -4.56
CA THR A 96 -18.38 11.50 -3.72
C THR A 96 -18.04 12.97 -3.82
N THR A 97 -17.75 13.61 -2.70
CA THR A 97 -17.17 14.95 -2.65
C THR A 97 -16.26 15.10 -1.45
N THR A 98 -15.47 16.17 -1.44
CA THR A 98 -14.78 16.62 -0.22
C THR A 98 -15.58 17.75 0.39
N ALA A 99 -15.73 17.76 1.71
CA ALA A 99 -16.44 18.81 2.43
C ALA A 99 -15.72 19.18 3.73
N TYR A 100 -15.86 20.43 4.15
CA TYR A 100 -15.27 20.94 5.38
C TYR A 100 -16.09 20.53 6.60
N TRP A 101 -15.47 19.76 7.48
CA TRP A 101 -16.01 19.35 8.77
C TRP A 101 -15.49 20.23 9.88
N LYS A 102 -16.36 20.66 10.78
CA LYS A 102 -16.00 21.40 11.98
C LYS A 102 -15.91 20.45 13.16
N ASN A 103 -14.75 20.38 13.80
CA ASN A 103 -14.59 19.62 15.03
C ASN A 103 -15.53 20.19 16.11
N PRO A 104 -16.39 19.36 16.74
CA PRO A 104 -17.42 19.83 17.67
C PRO A 104 -16.84 20.47 18.94
N GLU A 105 -15.64 20.08 19.35
CA GLU A 105 -14.97 20.59 20.55
C GLU A 105 -14.02 21.75 20.22
N THR A 106 -13.04 21.50 19.34
CA THR A 106 -11.97 22.47 19.06
C THR A 106 -12.37 23.54 18.04
N LYS A 107 -13.51 23.36 17.36
CA LYS A 107 -14.01 24.20 16.27
C LYS A 107 -13.07 24.33 15.06
N ARG A 108 -11.97 23.56 15.03
CA ARG A 108 -11.06 23.50 13.89
C ARG A 108 -11.75 22.84 12.70
N ILE A 109 -11.49 23.38 11.52
CA ILE A 109 -12.06 22.87 10.28
C ILE A 109 -11.08 21.91 9.62
N ARG A 110 -11.57 20.76 9.18
CA ARG A 110 -10.80 19.73 8.46
C ARG A 110 -11.60 19.20 7.27
N PRO A 111 -10.97 18.98 6.11
CA PRO A 111 -11.64 18.32 5.00
C PRO A 111 -11.86 16.84 5.31
N LEU A 112 -13.05 16.35 5.01
CA LEU A 112 -13.42 14.93 5.02
C LEU A 112 -13.98 14.51 3.66
N ARG A 113 -13.81 13.23 3.33
CA ARG A 113 -14.48 12.63 2.18
C ARG A 113 -15.93 12.30 2.55
N VAL A 114 -16.85 12.83 1.76
CA VAL A 114 -18.27 12.50 1.83
C VAL A 114 -18.59 11.48 0.74
N MET A 115 -19.23 10.40 1.13
CA MET A 115 -19.78 9.37 0.25
C MET A 115 -21.29 9.36 0.43
N ALA A 116 -22.03 9.35 -0.68
CA ALA A 116 -23.47 9.30 -0.64
C ALA A 116 -24.04 8.34 -1.68
N PHE A 117 -25.12 7.68 -1.30
CA PHE A 117 -25.88 6.73 -2.09
C PHE A 117 -27.27 6.59 -1.44
N ASN A 118 -28.21 5.95 -2.13
CA ASN A 118 -29.49 5.61 -1.49
C ASN A 118 -29.23 4.57 -0.38
N PRO A 119 -29.58 4.82 0.89
CA PRO A 119 -29.28 3.90 1.99
C PRO A 119 -29.85 2.49 1.83
N GLN A 120 -30.89 2.30 1.00
CA GLN A 120 -31.47 1.00 0.70
C GLN A 120 -30.63 0.19 -0.32
N ASP A 121 -29.78 0.86 -1.10
CA ASP A 121 -28.89 0.19 -2.04
C ASP A 121 -27.65 -0.35 -1.27
N PRO A 122 -27.25 -1.61 -1.49
CA PRO A 122 -26.14 -2.22 -0.76
C PRO A 122 -24.78 -1.77 -1.32
N VAL A 123 -24.58 -0.48 -1.61
CA VAL A 123 -23.38 0.11 -2.24
C VAL A 123 -22.11 -0.13 -1.43
N LEU A 124 -22.18 0.10 -0.12
CA LEU A 124 -21.09 -0.07 0.82
C LEU A 124 -21.60 -0.88 2.03
N PRO A 125 -21.63 -2.22 1.93
CA PRO A 125 -22.27 -3.11 2.92
C PRO A 125 -21.39 -3.31 4.15
N LEU A 126 -20.96 -2.23 4.79
CA LEU A 126 -20.24 -2.25 6.07
C LEU A 126 -21.25 -2.41 7.21
N PRO A 127 -20.92 -3.17 8.29
CA PRO A 127 -21.84 -3.42 9.39
C PRO A 127 -22.47 -2.15 9.98
N GLY A 128 -21.66 -1.11 10.20
CA GLY A 128 -22.14 0.18 10.71
C GLY A 128 -23.07 0.93 9.77
N VAL A 129 -22.84 0.82 8.45
CA VAL A 129 -23.72 1.43 7.43
C VAL A 129 -25.05 0.70 7.37
N VAL A 130 -25.02 -0.63 7.31
CA VAL A 130 -26.22 -1.48 7.25
C VAL A 130 -27.07 -1.31 8.51
N ALA A 131 -26.46 -1.21 9.69
CA ALA A 131 -27.17 -1.04 10.96
C ALA A 131 -27.94 0.30 11.08
N HIS A 132 -27.54 1.34 10.34
CA HIS A 132 -28.11 2.69 10.44
C HIS A 132 -28.81 3.16 9.15
N GLN A 133 -29.15 2.26 8.22
CA GLN A 133 -29.78 2.60 6.94
C GLN A 133 -31.05 3.46 7.12
N GLU A 134 -31.92 3.08 8.06
CA GLU A 134 -33.17 3.81 8.33
C GLU A 134 -32.91 5.24 8.84
N GLN A 135 -31.87 5.43 9.66
CA GLN A 135 -31.53 6.73 10.24
C GLN A 135 -30.86 7.67 9.24
N LEU A 136 -30.23 7.13 8.18
CA LEU A 136 -29.65 7.90 7.09
C LEU A 136 -30.69 8.57 6.17
N HIS A 137 -31.95 8.12 6.20
CA HIS A 137 -33.05 8.78 5.47
C HIS A 137 -33.52 10.07 6.14
N LEU A 138 -33.22 10.26 7.42
CA LEU A 138 -33.56 11.48 8.14
C LEU A 138 -32.78 12.68 7.57
N PRO A 139 -33.37 13.89 7.55
CA PRO A 139 -32.68 15.06 7.03
C PRO A 139 -31.51 15.46 7.94
N TRP A 140 -30.42 15.95 7.34
CA TRP A 140 -29.24 16.46 8.04
C TRP A 140 -28.52 15.42 8.92
N THR A 141 -28.63 14.15 8.55
CA THR A 141 -27.94 13.05 9.25
C THR A 141 -26.81 12.46 8.42
N ALA A 142 -25.80 11.97 9.12
CA ALA A 142 -24.70 11.24 8.52
C ALA A 142 -24.10 10.23 9.50
N LEU A 143 -23.38 9.25 8.95
CA LEU A 143 -22.46 8.40 9.70
C LEU A 143 -21.04 8.92 9.52
N ILE A 144 -20.22 8.73 10.54
CA ILE A 144 -18.79 9.09 10.50
C ILE A 144 -17.92 7.86 10.71
N ASP A 145 -16.74 7.86 10.11
CA ASP A 145 -15.78 6.78 10.25
C ASP A 145 -15.13 6.80 11.64
N ASP A 146 -15.25 5.71 12.39
CA ASP A 146 -14.66 5.56 13.73
C ASP A 146 -13.13 5.47 13.70
N ARG A 147 -12.55 5.22 12.52
CA ARG A 147 -11.11 5.25 12.26
C ARG A 147 -10.65 6.57 11.64
N SER A 148 -11.48 7.62 11.72
CA SER A 148 -11.06 8.98 11.40
C SER A 148 -9.94 9.43 12.32
N ARG A 149 -9.14 10.41 11.87
CA ARG A 149 -8.04 10.94 12.70
C ARG A 149 -8.59 11.73 13.89
N PRO A 150 -7.84 11.82 15.01
CA PRO A 150 -8.28 12.53 16.21
C PRO A 150 -8.66 14.00 15.98
N GLU A 151 -8.14 14.65 14.94
CA GLU A 151 -8.46 16.03 14.58
C GLU A 151 -9.94 16.25 14.22
N VAL A 152 -10.66 15.19 13.87
CA VAL A 152 -12.10 15.22 13.58
C VAL A 152 -12.92 15.45 14.86
N GLY A 153 -12.37 15.08 16.02
CA GLY A 153 -13.05 15.16 17.32
C GLY A 153 -13.90 13.91 17.61
N PRO A 154 -14.76 13.96 18.64
CA PRO A 154 -15.60 12.82 19.02
C PRO A 154 -16.58 12.43 17.91
N THR A 155 -16.80 11.12 17.76
CA THR A 155 -17.55 10.49 16.65
C THR A 155 -18.82 9.76 17.11
N GLU A 156 -19.21 9.92 18.37
CA GLU A 156 -20.37 9.25 18.96
C GLU A 156 -21.70 9.67 18.32
N ALA A 157 -22.67 8.76 18.32
CA ALA A 157 -24.02 9.06 17.87
C ALA A 157 -24.66 10.16 18.74
N GLY A 158 -25.44 11.03 18.11
CA GLY A 158 -26.12 12.16 18.76
C GLY A 158 -25.35 13.48 18.70
N ILE A 159 -24.05 13.45 18.38
CA ILE A 159 -23.24 14.66 18.18
C ILE A 159 -23.81 15.49 17.04
N VAL A 160 -23.85 16.80 17.26
CA VAL A 160 -24.28 17.78 16.26
C VAL A 160 -23.14 18.77 16.02
N THR A 161 -22.75 18.94 14.77
CA THR A 161 -21.71 19.90 14.37
C THR A 161 -22.02 20.47 12.99
N GLU A 162 -21.02 21.00 12.29
CA GLU A 162 -21.12 21.56 10.94
C GLU A 162 -20.34 20.74 9.91
N LEU A 163 -20.98 20.50 8.76
CA LEU A 163 -20.42 19.98 7.52
C LEU A 163 -20.80 20.95 6.39
N ALA A 164 -19.80 21.42 5.63
CA ALA A 164 -20.00 22.43 4.61
C ALA A 164 -20.77 23.67 5.15
N GLU A 165 -20.36 24.15 6.33
CA GLU A 165 -20.98 25.29 7.05
C GLU A 165 -22.46 25.11 7.42
N GLN A 166 -23.01 23.90 7.24
CA GLN A 166 -24.38 23.56 7.55
C GLN A 166 -24.43 22.51 8.67
N GLN A 167 -25.48 22.55 9.48
CA GLN A 167 -25.62 21.63 10.61
C GLN A 167 -25.71 20.17 10.14
N VAL A 168 -25.03 19.26 10.84
CA VAL A 168 -25.09 17.80 10.63
C VAL A 168 -25.21 17.10 11.98
N ARG A 169 -26.04 16.06 12.04
CA ARG A 169 -26.18 15.17 13.19
C ARG A 169 -25.57 13.80 12.87
N LEU A 170 -24.67 13.35 13.72
CA LEU A 170 -24.15 11.99 13.66
C LEU A 170 -25.18 11.01 14.20
N VAL A 171 -25.54 10.00 13.40
CA VAL A 171 -26.49 8.95 13.79
C VAL A 171 -25.81 7.65 14.19
N GLY A 172 -24.50 7.53 13.94
CA GLY A 172 -23.72 6.35 14.24
C GLY A 172 -22.36 6.39 13.54
N THR A 173 -21.65 5.27 13.60
CA THR A 173 -20.33 5.12 13.00
C THR A 173 -20.23 3.92 12.06
N PHE A 174 -19.18 3.91 11.26
CA PHE A 174 -18.73 2.76 10.48
C PHE A 174 -17.20 2.69 10.51
N SER A 175 -16.63 1.54 10.15
CA SER A 175 -15.17 1.38 10.14
C SER A 175 -14.65 1.19 8.71
N LEU A 176 -14.01 2.23 8.16
CA LEU A 176 -13.35 2.17 6.85
C LEU A 176 -11.85 2.44 7.00
N GLY A 177 -11.49 3.50 7.73
CA GLY A 177 -10.13 3.99 7.85
C GLY A 177 -9.79 5.09 6.86
N THR A 178 -8.71 5.80 7.13
CA THR A 178 -8.24 6.91 6.31
C THR A 178 -7.31 6.45 5.20
N ASP A 179 -7.43 7.09 4.05
CA ASP A 179 -6.44 7.10 2.98
C ASP A 179 -6.00 8.54 2.68
N PHE A 180 -4.97 8.69 1.84
CA PHE A 180 -4.42 10.00 1.50
C PHE A 180 -5.44 10.96 0.85
N ALA A 181 -6.51 10.45 0.25
CA ALA A 181 -7.52 11.28 -0.38
C ALA A 181 -8.67 11.67 0.56
N SER A 182 -9.02 10.81 1.52
CA SER A 182 -9.97 11.12 2.60
C SER A 182 -9.45 12.18 3.57
N GLY A 183 -8.13 12.39 3.59
CA GLY A 183 -7.45 13.36 4.44
C GLY A 183 -7.54 12.98 5.92
N ASN A 184 -8.63 13.37 6.57
CA ASN A 184 -8.82 13.21 8.02
C ASN A 184 -9.92 12.19 8.39
N GLY A 185 -10.70 11.70 7.43
CA GLY A 185 -11.80 10.76 7.72
C GLY A 185 -12.85 10.68 6.63
N ASN A 186 -13.86 9.85 6.88
CA ASN A 186 -14.93 9.56 5.93
C ASN A 186 -16.30 9.81 6.57
N ILE A 187 -17.23 10.29 5.75
CA ILE A 187 -18.64 10.46 6.09
C ILE A 187 -19.48 9.70 5.08
N VAL A 188 -20.52 9.02 5.55
CA VAL A 188 -21.56 8.39 4.73
C VAL A 188 -22.89 9.09 4.99
N MET A 189 -23.62 9.45 3.93
CA MET A 189 -24.97 10.02 4.03
C MET A 189 -25.87 9.51 2.92
N SER A 190 -27.18 9.78 3.01
CA SER A 190 -28.11 9.52 1.91
C SER A 190 -27.85 10.44 0.71
N ASP A 191 -28.20 9.99 -0.48
CA ASP A 191 -28.22 10.82 -1.70
C ASP A 191 -29.13 12.06 -1.56
N GLN A 192 -30.21 11.96 -0.78
CA GLN A 192 -31.06 13.09 -0.42
C GLN A 192 -30.34 14.11 0.45
N ASN A 193 -29.63 13.69 1.51
CA ASN A 193 -28.82 14.61 2.31
C ASN A 193 -27.69 15.22 1.50
N PHE A 194 -27.07 14.45 0.60
CA PHE A 194 -26.06 14.95 -0.32
C PHE A 194 -26.58 16.09 -1.19
N LEU A 195 -27.79 15.99 -1.75
CA LEU A 195 -28.42 17.11 -2.45
C LEU A 195 -28.71 18.31 -1.55
N ARG A 196 -29.10 18.09 -0.28
CA ARG A 196 -29.36 19.19 0.67
C ARG A 196 -28.10 20.01 0.94
N TYR A 197 -26.96 19.35 1.14
CA TYR A 197 -25.68 20.02 1.36
C TYR A 197 -25.13 20.65 0.07
N PHE A 198 -25.16 19.91 -1.04
CA PHE A 198 -24.34 20.25 -2.20
C PHE A 198 -25.13 20.66 -3.46
N GLY A 199 -26.47 20.62 -3.44
CA GLY A 199 -27.30 21.00 -4.59
C GLY A 199 -27.59 22.50 -4.71
N ALA A 200 -27.42 23.23 -3.62
CA ALA A 200 -27.66 24.67 -3.52
C ALA A 200 -26.45 25.41 -2.95
N LEU A 201 -25.24 25.05 -3.41
CA LEU A 201 -24.02 25.77 -3.07
C LEU A 201 -24.00 27.16 -3.73
N GLY A 202 -23.16 28.05 -3.20
CA GLY A 202 -22.98 29.41 -3.68
C GLY A 202 -22.50 29.47 -5.15
N PRO A 203 -22.50 30.67 -5.76
CA PRO A 203 -22.17 30.84 -7.18
C PRO A 203 -20.75 30.39 -7.57
N ASP A 204 -19.83 30.29 -6.60
CA ASP A 204 -18.43 29.94 -6.81
C ASP A 204 -18.14 28.43 -6.69
N GLU A 205 -19.14 27.60 -6.37
CA GLU A 205 -18.99 26.15 -6.20
C GLU A 205 -19.82 25.35 -7.21
N ASP A 206 -19.23 24.26 -7.72
CA ASP A 206 -19.90 23.36 -8.66
C ASP A 206 -21.10 22.67 -8.00
N ARG A 207 -22.30 23.16 -8.35
CA ARG A 207 -23.56 22.62 -7.85
C ARG A 207 -23.68 21.13 -8.18
N ARG A 208 -23.88 20.31 -7.16
CA ARG A 208 -24.05 18.86 -7.31
C ARG A 208 -25.49 18.52 -7.67
N THR A 209 -25.67 17.51 -8.52
CA THR A 209 -27.00 17.01 -8.92
C THR A 209 -27.04 15.50 -8.82
N LEU A 210 -28.24 14.90 -8.76
CA LEU A 210 -28.38 13.45 -8.89
C LEU A 210 -28.44 12.98 -10.35
N ASN A 211 -28.41 13.91 -11.32
CA ASN A 211 -28.41 13.60 -12.75
C ASN A 211 -27.02 13.19 -13.27
N THR A 212 -25.98 13.44 -12.49
CA THR A 212 -24.58 13.09 -12.76
C THR A 212 -24.04 12.25 -11.62
N VAL A 213 -23.18 11.26 -11.90
CA VAL A 213 -22.69 10.28 -10.92
C VAL A 213 -21.16 10.25 -10.97
N ASP A 214 -20.50 10.09 -9.82
CA ASP A 214 -19.03 9.96 -9.76
C ASP A 214 -18.57 8.55 -10.11
N VAL A 215 -19.23 7.54 -9.52
CA VAL A 215 -18.94 6.12 -9.72
C VAL A 215 -20.24 5.34 -9.84
N GLY A 216 -20.39 4.59 -10.92
CA GLY A 216 -21.47 3.63 -11.11
C GLY A 216 -21.03 2.24 -10.72
N LEU A 217 -21.81 1.56 -9.88
CA LEU A 217 -21.58 0.18 -9.51
C LEU A 217 -22.64 -0.70 -10.15
N LEU A 218 -22.20 -1.74 -10.85
CA LEU A 218 -23.08 -2.74 -11.46
C LEU A 218 -22.89 -4.06 -10.72
N LYS A 219 -23.98 -4.57 -10.14
CA LYS A 219 -24.05 -5.91 -9.60
C LYS A 219 -24.52 -6.85 -10.70
N LEU A 220 -23.76 -7.92 -10.93
CA LEU A 220 -24.13 -8.90 -11.95
C LEU A 220 -24.95 -10.05 -11.34
N VAL A 221 -25.76 -10.67 -12.18
CA VAL A 221 -26.52 -11.88 -11.81
C VAL A 221 -25.55 -12.98 -11.38
N THR A 222 -25.93 -13.74 -10.36
CA THR A 222 -25.12 -14.85 -9.82
C THR A 222 -24.75 -15.83 -10.94
N GLY A 223 -23.44 -16.08 -11.12
CA GLY A 223 -22.92 -16.99 -12.15
C GLY A 223 -22.61 -16.33 -13.50
N ALA A 224 -22.86 -15.03 -13.67
CA ALA A 224 -22.46 -14.30 -14.87
C ALA A 224 -20.93 -14.23 -15.02
N ASN A 225 -20.44 -14.29 -16.25
CA ASN A 225 -19.03 -14.05 -16.56
C ASN A 225 -18.75 -12.54 -16.57
N VAL A 226 -18.01 -12.07 -15.56
CA VAL A 226 -17.76 -10.65 -15.31
C VAL A 226 -17.04 -9.98 -16.50
N GLU A 227 -16.03 -10.64 -17.05
CA GLU A 227 -15.24 -10.13 -18.17
C GLU A 227 -16.08 -10.03 -19.45
N ALA A 228 -16.91 -11.03 -19.72
CA ALA A 228 -17.78 -11.04 -20.90
C ALA A 228 -18.83 -9.93 -20.82
N VAL A 229 -19.49 -9.76 -19.67
CA VAL A 229 -20.47 -8.69 -19.45
C VAL A 229 -19.81 -7.32 -19.52
N ALA A 230 -18.65 -7.13 -18.87
CA ALA A 230 -17.91 -5.89 -18.95
C ALA A 230 -17.53 -5.55 -20.41
N GLN A 231 -17.07 -6.53 -21.19
CA GLN A 231 -16.72 -6.32 -22.59
C GLN A 231 -17.93 -5.96 -23.46
N ALA A 232 -19.08 -6.59 -23.21
CA ALA A 232 -20.31 -6.26 -23.92
C ALA A 232 -20.79 -4.84 -23.59
N LEU A 233 -20.77 -4.47 -22.31
CA LEU A 233 -21.11 -3.12 -21.85
C LEU A 233 -20.17 -2.05 -22.45
N ARG A 234 -18.87 -2.35 -22.61
CA ARG A 234 -17.92 -1.43 -23.30
C ARG A 234 -18.31 -1.17 -24.76
N ASN A 235 -18.90 -2.16 -25.42
CA ASN A 235 -19.30 -2.03 -26.83
C ASN A 235 -20.63 -1.30 -26.99
N GLN A 236 -21.53 -1.41 -26.01
CA GLN A 236 -22.88 -0.84 -26.08
C GLN A 236 -23.01 0.55 -25.45
N LEU A 237 -22.31 0.80 -24.33
CA LEU A 237 -22.32 2.11 -23.70
C LEU A 237 -21.51 3.10 -24.53
N PRO A 238 -21.98 4.36 -24.64
CA PRO A 238 -21.24 5.38 -25.36
C PRO A 238 -19.88 5.70 -24.73
N LYS A 239 -18.97 6.23 -25.55
CA LYS A 239 -17.55 6.42 -25.23
C LYS A 239 -17.26 7.58 -24.27
N ASP A 240 -18.28 8.19 -23.68
CA ASP A 240 -18.17 9.17 -22.59
C ASP A 240 -17.88 8.51 -21.23
N VAL A 241 -18.15 7.21 -21.11
CA VAL A 241 -17.84 6.41 -19.92
C VAL A 241 -16.78 5.35 -20.19
N LYS A 242 -16.13 4.90 -19.12
CA LYS A 242 -15.24 3.75 -19.08
C LYS A 242 -15.89 2.67 -18.23
N VAL A 243 -15.94 1.45 -18.76
CA VAL A 243 -16.47 0.27 -18.07
C VAL A 243 -15.31 -0.64 -17.70
N LEU A 244 -15.18 -0.92 -16.42
CA LEU A 244 -14.09 -1.68 -15.81
C LEU A 244 -14.68 -2.78 -14.95
N THR A 245 -14.11 -3.97 -14.96
CA THR A 245 -14.31 -4.91 -13.85
C THR A 245 -13.77 -4.29 -12.56
N LYS A 246 -14.26 -4.73 -11.40
CA LYS A 246 -13.73 -4.29 -10.10
C LYS A 246 -12.21 -4.48 -10.00
N ALA A 247 -11.69 -5.58 -10.55
CA ALA A 247 -10.26 -5.88 -10.56
C ALA A 247 -9.47 -4.88 -11.43
N GLU A 248 -9.95 -4.56 -12.63
CA GLU A 248 -9.33 -3.56 -13.49
C GLU A 248 -9.41 -2.15 -12.87
N PHE A 249 -10.49 -1.81 -12.18
CA PHE A 249 -10.61 -0.52 -11.51
C PHE A 249 -9.60 -0.37 -10.36
N VAL A 250 -9.46 -1.40 -9.51
CA VAL A 250 -8.42 -1.47 -8.47
C VAL A 250 -7.02 -1.38 -9.07
N GLN A 251 -6.79 -2.04 -10.20
CA GLN A 251 -5.49 -2.02 -10.86
C GLN A 251 -5.19 -0.67 -11.49
N GLN A 252 -6.16 -0.04 -12.16
CA GLN A 252 -6.04 1.32 -12.69
C GLN A 252 -5.68 2.31 -11.59
N GLU A 253 -6.36 2.24 -10.44
CA GLU A 253 -6.08 3.12 -9.31
C GLU A 253 -4.63 2.93 -8.82
N ARG A 254 -4.18 1.68 -8.62
CA ARG A 254 -2.78 1.39 -8.25
C ARG A 254 -1.78 1.91 -9.26
N ASP A 255 -2.05 1.71 -10.55
CA ASP A 255 -1.14 2.12 -11.62
C ASP A 255 -1.07 3.65 -11.75
N TYR A 256 -2.20 4.34 -11.54
CA TYR A 256 -2.21 5.80 -11.46
C TYR A 256 -1.32 6.29 -10.32
N TRP A 257 -1.51 5.78 -9.11
CA TRP A 257 -0.70 6.20 -7.96
C TRP A 257 0.77 5.83 -8.10
N ARG A 258 1.09 4.70 -8.75
CA ARG A 258 2.46 4.27 -9.01
C ARG A 258 3.17 5.09 -10.07
N ASN A 259 2.50 5.37 -11.19
CA ASN A 259 3.14 5.89 -12.40
C ASN A 259 2.89 7.38 -12.64
N ASN A 260 1.75 7.91 -12.19
CA ASN A 260 1.35 9.29 -12.44
C ASN A 260 1.65 10.23 -11.26
N THR A 261 2.10 9.69 -10.13
CA THR A 261 2.56 10.49 -8.99
C THR A 261 4.07 10.34 -8.79
N SER A 262 4.71 11.40 -8.29
CA SER A 262 6.13 11.34 -7.90
C SER A 262 6.38 10.37 -6.74
N ILE A 263 5.33 9.88 -6.08
CA ILE A 263 5.47 9.08 -4.87
C ILE A 263 6.10 7.73 -5.18
N GLY A 264 5.66 7.07 -6.26
CA GLY A 264 6.27 5.80 -6.69
C GLY A 264 7.74 5.94 -7.05
N PHE A 265 8.09 7.03 -7.74
CA PHE A 265 9.48 7.35 -8.06
C PHE A 265 10.33 7.58 -6.79
N VAL A 266 9.85 8.40 -5.85
CA VAL A 266 10.56 8.72 -4.60
C VAL A 266 10.80 7.47 -3.75
N PHE A 267 9.77 6.65 -3.51
CA PHE A 267 9.95 5.43 -2.72
C PHE A 267 10.80 4.38 -3.43
N SER A 268 10.68 4.25 -4.75
CA SER A 268 11.55 3.37 -5.53
C SER A 268 13.02 3.82 -5.45
N LEU A 269 13.28 5.13 -5.50
CA LEU A 269 14.61 5.68 -5.32
C LEU A 269 15.14 5.40 -3.91
N LEU A 270 14.36 5.67 -2.87
CA LEU A 270 14.73 5.38 -1.47
C LEU A 270 15.02 3.89 -1.23
N ALA A 271 14.18 3.00 -1.78
CA ALA A 271 14.39 1.56 -1.70
C ALA A 271 15.68 1.13 -2.43
N THR A 272 15.96 1.72 -3.61
CA THR A 272 17.18 1.45 -4.38
C THR A 272 18.42 1.96 -3.64
N MET A 273 18.37 3.16 -3.06
CA MET A 273 19.45 3.70 -2.24
C MET A 273 19.70 2.83 -1.01
N SER A 274 18.65 2.41 -0.31
CA SER A 274 18.76 1.47 0.81
C SER A 274 19.40 0.14 0.40
N PHE A 275 19.04 -0.38 -0.77
CA PHE A 275 19.65 -1.57 -1.33
C PHE A 275 21.15 -1.40 -1.60
N ILE A 276 21.55 -0.29 -2.23
CA ILE A 276 22.97 0.03 -2.50
C ILE A 276 23.75 0.22 -1.19
N VAL A 277 23.21 0.95 -0.22
CA VAL A 277 23.83 1.13 1.10
C VAL A 277 24.03 -0.22 1.78
N GLY A 278 23.03 -1.11 1.70
CA GLY A 278 23.15 -2.49 2.17
C GLY A 278 24.26 -3.27 1.49
N ILE A 279 24.40 -3.16 0.15
CA ILE A 279 25.51 -3.79 -0.58
C ILE A 279 26.85 -3.31 -0.04
N ILE A 280 27.04 -1.99 0.12
CA ILE A 280 28.30 -1.39 0.56
C ILE A 280 28.66 -1.85 1.97
N LEU A 281 27.71 -1.85 2.91
CA LEU A 281 27.93 -2.30 4.28
C LEU A 281 28.35 -3.77 4.33
N VAL A 282 27.59 -4.65 3.66
CA VAL A 282 27.89 -6.09 3.64
C VAL A 282 29.19 -6.37 2.90
N TYR A 283 29.48 -5.64 1.82
CA TYR A 283 30.75 -5.73 1.12
C TYR A 283 31.91 -5.38 2.04
N GLN A 284 31.81 -4.28 2.79
CA GLN A 284 32.87 -3.86 3.70
C GLN A 284 33.13 -4.92 4.76
N ILE A 285 32.07 -5.48 5.34
CA ILE A 285 32.15 -6.55 6.35
C ILE A 285 32.83 -7.80 5.78
N LEU A 286 32.35 -8.30 4.63
CA LEU A 286 32.89 -9.51 4.00
C LEU A 286 34.30 -9.29 3.45
N TYR A 287 34.61 -8.10 2.94
CA TYR A 287 35.96 -7.77 2.47
C TYR A 287 36.97 -7.83 3.61
N THR A 288 36.66 -7.20 4.75
CA THR A 288 37.55 -7.28 5.92
C THR A 288 37.68 -8.72 6.41
N ASP A 289 36.61 -9.53 6.33
CA ASP A 289 36.64 -10.94 6.74
C ASP A 289 37.53 -11.82 5.86
N VAL A 290 37.42 -11.63 4.55
CA VAL A 290 38.25 -12.35 3.58
C VAL A 290 39.72 -11.90 3.67
N ALA A 291 39.97 -10.63 3.96
CA ALA A 291 41.33 -10.10 4.09
C ALA A 291 42.06 -10.66 5.31
N GLU A 292 41.39 -10.79 6.45
CA GLU A 292 42.00 -11.34 7.68
C GLU A 292 42.30 -12.84 7.57
N HIS A 293 41.42 -13.61 6.91
CA HIS A 293 41.65 -15.04 6.66
C HIS A 293 42.44 -15.30 5.38
N TRP A 294 43.05 -14.26 4.78
CA TRP A 294 43.75 -14.41 3.51
C TRP A 294 44.93 -15.38 3.59
N ALA A 295 45.67 -15.37 4.70
CA ALA A 295 46.77 -16.30 4.93
C ALA A 295 46.27 -17.76 4.89
N GLU A 296 45.12 -18.04 5.52
CA GLU A 296 44.49 -19.36 5.50
C GLU A 296 44.02 -19.73 4.08
N TYR A 297 43.41 -18.80 3.35
CA TYR A 297 43.02 -19.00 1.96
C TYR A 297 44.21 -19.21 1.02
N ALA A 298 45.33 -18.55 1.27
CA ALA A 298 46.58 -18.74 0.53
C ALA A 298 47.15 -20.15 0.76
N THR A 299 47.10 -20.67 1.99
CA THR A 299 47.53 -22.06 2.27
C THR A 299 46.62 -23.09 1.59
N LEU A 300 45.29 -22.88 1.60
CA LEU A 300 44.35 -23.72 0.85
C LEU A 300 44.65 -23.71 -0.65
N LYS A 301 44.95 -22.53 -1.21
CA LYS A 301 45.32 -22.40 -2.62
C LYS A 301 46.65 -23.10 -2.93
N ALA A 302 47.64 -23.02 -2.04
CA ALA A 302 48.91 -23.75 -2.15
C ALA A 302 48.73 -25.28 -2.11
N MET A 303 47.70 -25.77 -1.41
CA MET A 303 47.30 -27.18 -1.42
C MET A 303 46.49 -27.60 -2.66
N GLY A 304 46.26 -26.69 -3.62
CA GLY A 304 45.61 -26.99 -4.90
C GLY A 304 44.10 -26.71 -4.95
N TYR A 305 43.52 -26.03 -3.96
CA TYR A 305 42.11 -25.62 -4.01
C TYR A 305 41.89 -24.49 -5.02
N SER A 306 40.81 -24.59 -5.81
CA SER A 306 40.47 -23.61 -6.85
C SER A 306 39.91 -22.29 -6.28
N ASN A 307 40.04 -21.19 -7.02
CA ASN A 307 39.42 -19.90 -6.68
C ASN A 307 37.88 -20.00 -6.52
N TRP A 308 37.24 -20.93 -7.24
CA TRP A 308 35.80 -21.21 -7.12
C TRP A 308 35.43 -21.83 -5.77
N TYR A 309 36.34 -22.60 -5.17
CA TYR A 309 36.13 -23.14 -3.83
C TYR A 309 36.12 -22.03 -2.78
N LEU A 310 37.07 -21.09 -2.88
CA LEU A 310 37.14 -19.92 -1.99
C LEU A 310 35.90 -19.02 -2.15
N LEU A 311 35.48 -18.75 -3.40
CA LEU A 311 34.24 -18.04 -3.66
C LEU A 311 33.04 -18.77 -3.02
N GLY A 312 33.00 -20.10 -3.10
CA GLY A 312 31.95 -20.91 -2.50
C GLY A 312 31.86 -20.77 -0.97
N ILE A 313 32.98 -20.61 -0.27
CA ILE A 313 33.00 -20.36 1.19
C ILE A 313 32.35 -19.01 1.50
N VAL A 314 32.80 -17.95 0.84
CA VAL A 314 32.28 -16.58 1.11
C VAL A 314 30.82 -16.43 0.69
N LEU A 315 30.38 -17.10 -0.38
CA LEU A 315 28.97 -17.12 -0.75
C LEU A 315 28.12 -17.86 0.30
N GLN A 316 28.66 -18.91 0.95
CA GLN A 316 27.98 -19.55 2.08
C GLN A 316 27.89 -18.61 3.29
N GLU A 317 28.96 -17.87 3.60
CA GLU A 317 28.94 -16.85 4.66
C GLU A 317 27.90 -15.77 4.37
N ALA A 318 27.85 -15.29 3.13
CA ALA A 318 26.86 -14.31 2.69
C ALA A 318 25.41 -14.81 2.86
N ILE A 319 25.12 -16.08 2.53
CA ILE A 319 23.80 -16.68 2.73
C ILE A 319 23.47 -16.80 4.22
N ILE A 320 24.43 -17.24 5.05
CA ILE A 320 24.25 -17.33 6.50
C ILE A 320 23.93 -15.94 7.08
N LEU A 321 24.68 -14.92 6.68
CA LEU A 321 24.43 -13.53 7.09
C LEU A 321 23.08 -13.01 6.60
N ALA A 322 22.67 -13.35 5.37
CA ALA A 322 21.35 -12.98 4.85
C ALA A 322 20.23 -13.57 5.72
N VAL A 323 20.30 -14.86 6.07
CA VAL A 323 19.29 -15.52 6.91
C VAL A 323 19.29 -14.94 8.32
N ILE A 324 20.45 -14.85 8.97
CA ILE A 324 20.53 -14.44 10.37
C ILE A 324 20.25 -12.95 10.54
N GLY A 325 20.72 -12.10 9.62
CA GLY A 325 20.44 -10.67 9.63
C GLY A 325 19.00 -10.32 9.24
N PHE A 326 18.36 -11.14 8.40
CA PHE A 326 16.96 -10.90 8.02
C PHE A 326 16.00 -11.07 9.21
N ILE A 327 16.22 -12.04 10.09
CA ILE A 327 15.33 -12.31 11.24
C ILE A 327 15.13 -11.07 12.14
N PRO A 328 16.16 -10.47 12.75
CA PRO A 328 15.99 -9.27 13.57
C PRO A 328 15.54 -8.06 12.75
N GLY A 329 16.01 -7.89 11.50
CA GLY A 329 15.53 -6.81 10.63
C GLY A 329 14.01 -6.90 10.40
N PHE A 330 13.51 -8.11 10.11
CA PHE A 330 12.09 -8.40 9.97
C PHE A 330 11.31 -8.16 11.26
N LEU A 331 11.80 -8.66 12.40
CA LEU A 331 11.11 -8.52 13.70
C LEU A 331 10.96 -7.04 14.09
N ILE A 332 12.01 -6.24 13.92
CA ILE A 332 11.97 -4.81 14.22
C ILE A 332 11.03 -4.10 13.24
N SER A 333 11.10 -4.41 11.94
CA SER A 333 10.18 -3.83 10.95
C SER A 333 8.72 -4.18 11.21
N TRP A 334 8.43 -5.41 11.64
CA TRP A 334 7.08 -5.81 12.00
C TRP A 334 6.55 -4.99 13.18
N ALA A 335 7.35 -4.83 14.25
CA ALA A 335 6.99 -3.97 15.37
C ALA A 335 6.78 -2.50 14.96
N LEU A 336 7.63 -1.97 14.08
CA LEU A 336 7.49 -0.60 13.56
C LEU A 336 6.27 -0.43 12.66
N TYR A 337 5.87 -1.46 11.90
CA TYR A 337 4.64 -1.42 11.10
C TYR A 337 3.40 -1.32 11.99
N GLU A 338 3.33 -2.11 13.06
CA GLU A 338 2.21 -2.04 14.02
C GLU A 338 2.16 -0.68 14.71
N LEU A 339 3.32 -0.17 15.17
CA LEU A 339 3.41 1.17 15.76
C LEU A 339 2.94 2.25 14.79
N THR A 340 3.38 2.17 13.53
CA THR A 340 3.03 3.16 12.49
C THR A 340 1.55 3.08 12.13
N MET A 341 0.99 1.88 11.99
CA MET A 341 -0.43 1.67 11.71
C MET A 341 -1.30 2.28 12.81
N ASN A 342 -0.96 2.06 14.08
CA ASN A 342 -1.69 2.61 15.22
C ASN A 342 -1.54 4.13 15.33
N ALA A 343 -0.37 4.69 15.00
CA ALA A 343 -0.11 6.13 15.12
C ALA A 343 -0.66 6.95 13.94
N THR A 344 -0.75 6.38 12.73
CA THR A 344 -1.06 7.13 11.50
C THR A 344 -2.34 6.70 10.80
N GLY A 345 -2.89 5.53 11.14
CA GLY A 345 -4.01 4.92 10.43
C GLY A 345 -3.65 4.34 9.06
N LEU A 346 -2.38 4.38 8.64
CA LEU A 346 -1.92 3.83 7.37
C LEU A 346 -1.91 2.30 7.38
N LEU A 347 -2.36 1.71 6.27
CA LEU A 347 -2.50 0.27 6.11
C LEU A 347 -1.16 -0.42 5.80
N MET A 348 -0.25 -0.46 6.78
CA MET A 348 1.07 -1.08 6.69
C MET A 348 0.99 -2.61 6.83
N GLN A 349 0.59 -3.30 5.75
CA GLN A 349 0.41 -4.75 5.79
C GLN A 349 1.69 -5.54 5.49
N MET A 350 2.05 -6.45 6.40
CA MET A 350 3.09 -7.44 6.20
C MET A 350 2.49 -8.72 5.59
N THR A 351 2.54 -8.85 4.26
CA THR A 351 2.09 -10.07 3.58
C THR A 351 3.25 -11.04 3.37
N ILE A 352 2.94 -12.35 3.31
CA ILE A 352 3.95 -13.40 3.05
C ILE A 352 4.69 -13.13 1.73
N THR A 353 3.98 -12.69 0.69
CA THR A 353 4.60 -12.33 -0.61
C THR A 353 5.61 -11.19 -0.47
N ARG A 354 5.31 -10.14 0.32
CA ARG A 354 6.23 -9.02 0.57
C ARG A 354 7.48 -9.48 1.32
N MET A 355 7.29 -10.32 2.33
CA MET A 355 8.37 -10.92 3.10
C MET A 355 9.31 -11.74 2.22
N ILE A 356 8.75 -12.63 1.37
CA ILE A 356 9.53 -13.46 0.44
C ILE A 356 10.30 -12.58 -0.55
N ASN A 357 9.65 -11.58 -1.16
CA ASN A 357 10.31 -10.69 -2.12
C ASN A 357 11.50 -9.94 -1.49
N LEU A 358 11.34 -9.46 -0.25
CA LEU A 358 12.42 -8.78 0.46
C LEU A 358 13.52 -9.75 0.90
N PHE A 359 13.19 -10.96 1.32
CA PHE A 359 14.19 -11.99 1.63
C PHE A 359 15.03 -12.36 0.41
N ILE A 360 14.39 -12.50 -0.77
CA ILE A 360 15.09 -12.72 -2.04
C ILE A 360 16.01 -11.53 -2.35
N ALA A 361 15.52 -10.29 -2.19
CA ALA A 361 16.34 -9.10 -2.40
C ALA A 361 17.55 -9.06 -1.44
N THR A 362 17.37 -9.34 -0.16
CA THR A 362 18.46 -9.44 0.83
C THR A 362 19.47 -10.51 0.46
N THR A 363 19.00 -11.68 0.00
CA THR A 363 19.90 -12.76 -0.44
C THR A 363 20.72 -12.32 -1.65
N ILE A 364 20.09 -11.70 -2.65
CA ILE A 364 20.78 -11.16 -3.83
C ILE A 364 21.80 -10.09 -3.41
N MET A 365 21.43 -9.18 -2.52
CA MET A 365 22.30 -8.14 -1.98
C MET A 365 23.56 -8.76 -1.36
N CYS A 366 23.41 -9.72 -0.45
CA CYS A 366 24.53 -10.38 0.22
C CYS A 366 25.42 -11.16 -0.76
N LEU A 367 24.84 -11.85 -1.73
CA LEU A 367 25.59 -12.59 -2.76
C LEU A 367 26.39 -11.65 -3.67
N ILE A 368 25.81 -10.51 -4.07
CA ILE A 368 26.52 -9.46 -4.83
C ILE A 368 27.69 -8.94 -4.02
N SER A 369 27.46 -8.55 -2.77
CA SER A 369 28.51 -8.06 -1.87
C SER A 369 29.64 -9.06 -1.67
N GLY A 370 29.34 -10.33 -1.41
CA GLY A 370 30.34 -11.38 -1.23
C GLY A 370 31.15 -11.64 -2.49
N THR A 371 30.50 -11.63 -3.66
CA THR A 371 31.19 -11.78 -4.94
C THR A 371 32.17 -10.62 -5.21
N ILE A 372 31.76 -9.39 -4.91
CA ILE A 372 32.62 -8.21 -5.08
C ILE A 372 33.79 -8.24 -4.09
N ALA A 373 33.54 -8.60 -2.83
CA ALA A 373 34.56 -8.74 -1.79
C ALA A 373 35.67 -9.71 -2.21
N VAL A 374 35.30 -10.93 -2.63
CA VAL A 374 36.28 -11.95 -3.09
C VAL A 374 37.07 -11.47 -4.29
N ARG A 375 36.41 -10.89 -5.30
CA ARG A 375 37.08 -10.38 -6.50
C ARG A 375 38.09 -9.28 -6.17
N LYS A 376 37.77 -8.42 -5.22
CA LYS A 376 38.66 -7.34 -4.80
C LYS A 376 39.91 -7.89 -4.10
N VAL A 377 39.73 -8.81 -3.14
CA VAL A 377 40.89 -9.40 -2.41
C VAL A 377 41.79 -10.20 -3.35
N GLN A 378 41.22 -10.94 -4.31
CA GLN A 378 42.00 -11.68 -5.31
C GLN A 378 42.80 -10.79 -6.27
N ALA A 379 42.40 -9.54 -6.45
CA ALA A 379 43.08 -8.58 -7.31
C ALA A 379 44.23 -7.84 -6.59
N THR A 380 44.29 -7.91 -5.25
CA THR A 380 45.41 -7.36 -4.46
C THR A 380 46.62 -8.29 -4.58
N ASP A 381 47.80 -7.71 -4.82
CA ASP A 381 49.03 -8.46 -5.11
C ASP A 381 49.45 -9.29 -3.87
N PRO A 382 49.71 -10.61 -3.98
CA PRO A 382 50.07 -11.45 -2.84
C PRO A 382 51.28 -10.92 -2.05
N ALA A 383 52.19 -10.20 -2.71
CA ALA A 383 53.39 -9.63 -2.11
C ALA A 383 53.11 -8.50 -1.10
N GLU A 384 52.01 -7.76 -1.21
CA GLU A 384 51.65 -6.71 -0.25
C GLU A 384 51.13 -7.29 1.08
N VAL A 385 50.55 -8.50 1.07
CA VAL A 385 49.97 -9.13 2.27
C VAL A 385 51.01 -9.86 3.13
N PHE A 386 52.15 -10.25 2.55
CA PHE A 386 53.28 -10.86 3.27
C PHE A 386 54.39 -9.86 3.64
N GLY A 387 54.18 -8.56 3.38
CA GLY A 387 55.20 -7.50 3.45
C GLY A 387 55.11 -6.56 4.66
N SER A 388 54.29 -6.82 5.68
CA SER A 388 54.17 -5.98 6.89
C SER A 388 54.08 -6.78 8.18
#